data_AF-A0A3N5AXD4-F1
#
_entry.id   AF-A0A3N5AXD4-F1
#
_cell.length_a   1.000
_cell.length_b   1.000
_cell.length_c   1.000
_cell.angle_alpha   90.00
_cell.angle_beta   90.00
_cell.angle_gamma   90.00
#
_symmetry.space_group_name_H-M   'P 1'
#
loop_
_entity.id
_entity.type
_entity.pdbx_description
1 polymer ?
#
loop_
_entity_poly.entity_id
_entity_poly.type
_entity_poly.pdbx_seq_one_letter_code
_entity_poly.pdbx_strand_id
1 'polypeptide(L)'
;MKLLELIDRDLYSEIIAHSMEELSAAAEIFIAETYARTYYNQILNKNDFPGLLGSQQFVAWINDHTGRTGKTRPGLLRLYIADNPSHFKKEKWLTIYLPVAMAYARDKMQDKSYVKRGEVRLLAARSFADEEWLRRATGLFGVKMLEFLARHKALRTEAARAVVEANQQFRTEVKEFTAVLFRARKDGLPDHAFRRLEDMIQRTVPTRIFGDVLRKIRAESGFEYRQYLRLKPRLEGLLREVARQSALLLPGEQATLDESQPGLFF
;
A
#
# COMPACT_ATOMS: atom_id res chain seq x y z
N MET A 1 -20.24 39.23 18.07
CA MET A 1 -20.95 38.64 16.92
C MET A 1 -19.95 37.82 16.12
N LYS A 2 -20.15 36.51 16.05
CA LYS A 2 -19.13 35.54 15.64
C LYS A 2 -19.04 35.45 14.11
N LEU A 3 -17.84 35.58 13.54
CA LEU A 3 -17.54 35.29 12.12
C LEU A 3 -18.06 33.91 11.64
N LEU A 4 -18.32 33.00 12.58
CA LEU A 4 -18.90 31.67 12.36
C LEU A 4 -20.41 31.68 12.01
N GLU A 5 -21.14 32.77 12.25
CA GLU A 5 -22.57 32.89 11.90
C GLU A 5 -22.81 33.38 10.46
N LEU A 6 -21.74 33.75 9.74
CA LEU A 6 -21.78 34.31 8.38
C LEU A 6 -21.40 33.31 7.27
N ILE A 7 -20.98 32.10 7.64
CA ILE A 7 -20.67 31.04 6.68
C ILE A 7 -21.94 30.21 6.51
N ASP A 8 -22.58 30.35 5.36
CA ASP A 8 -23.70 29.52 4.94
C ASP A 8 -23.35 28.04 5.17
N ARG A 9 -24.31 27.24 5.66
CA ARG A 9 -24.12 25.81 5.90
C ARG A 9 -23.67 25.08 4.63
N ASP A 10 -24.11 25.57 3.48
CA ASP A 10 -23.74 25.05 2.17
C ASP A 10 -22.29 25.42 1.82
N LEU A 11 -21.86 26.67 2.08
CA LEU A 11 -20.48 27.11 1.91
C LEU A 11 -19.52 26.37 2.85
N TYR A 12 -19.92 26.12 4.10
CA TYR A 12 -19.15 25.35 5.06
C TYR A 12 -18.99 23.88 4.63
N SER A 13 -20.08 23.28 4.13
CA SER A 13 -20.08 21.92 3.60
C SER A 13 -19.21 21.80 2.34
N GLU A 14 -19.21 22.82 1.48
CA GLU A 14 -18.36 22.91 0.30
C GLU A 14 -16.88 23.04 0.66
N ILE A 15 -16.53 23.91 1.63
CA ILE A 15 -15.15 24.08 2.12
C ILE A 15 -14.62 22.76 2.72
N ILE A 16 -15.43 22.07 3.53
CA ILE A 16 -15.05 20.77 4.10
C ILE A 16 -14.89 19.73 2.99
N ALA A 17 -15.84 19.64 2.05
CA ALA A 17 -15.77 18.69 0.96
C ALA A 17 -14.54 18.92 0.08
N HIS A 18 -14.21 20.17 -0.20
CA HIS A 18 -13.01 20.55 -0.93
C HIS A 18 -11.74 20.15 -0.18
N SER A 19 -11.68 20.47 1.12
CA SER A 19 -10.55 20.08 1.99
C SER A 19 -10.37 18.56 2.07
N MET A 20 -11.47 17.80 2.14
CA MET A 20 -11.44 16.33 2.13
C MET A 20 -10.94 15.76 0.81
N GLU A 21 -11.29 16.38 -0.31
CA GLU A 21 -10.77 15.99 -1.63
C GLU A 21 -9.27 16.24 -1.77
N GLU A 22 -8.80 17.41 -1.34
CA GLU A 22 -7.38 17.77 -1.36
C GLU A 22 -6.55 16.84 -0.46
N LEU A 23 -7.02 16.60 0.78
CA LEU A 23 -6.38 15.65 1.69
C LEU A 23 -6.38 14.23 1.14
N SER A 24 -7.47 13.81 0.50
CA SER A 24 -7.55 12.50 -0.14
C SER A 24 -6.57 12.39 -1.32
N ALA A 25 -6.44 13.43 -2.15
CA ALA A 25 -5.46 13.49 -3.23
C ALA A 25 -4.03 13.40 -2.70
N ALA A 26 -3.70 14.17 -1.66
CA ALA A 26 -2.38 14.13 -1.03
C ALA A 26 -2.07 12.76 -0.41
N ALA A 27 -3.04 12.16 0.28
CA ALA A 27 -2.91 10.83 0.86
C ALA A 27 -2.75 9.74 -0.21
N GLU A 28 -3.44 9.86 -1.34
CA GLU A 28 -3.31 8.95 -2.49
C GLU A 28 -1.87 8.95 -3.03
N ILE A 29 -1.33 10.15 -3.29
CA ILE A 29 0.07 10.32 -3.75
C ILE A 29 1.04 9.81 -2.67
N PHE A 30 0.79 10.16 -1.42
CA PHE A 30 1.64 9.75 -0.30
C PHE A 30 1.72 8.23 -0.17
N ILE A 31 0.59 7.51 -0.22
CA ILE A 31 0.59 6.04 -0.16
C ILE A 31 1.33 5.46 -1.37
N ALA A 32 1.09 5.99 -2.57
CA ALA A 32 1.74 5.52 -3.78
C ALA A 32 3.26 5.70 -3.73
N GLU A 33 3.75 6.87 -3.31
CA GLU A 33 5.18 7.17 -3.15
C GLU A 33 5.82 6.37 -2.01
N THR A 34 5.15 6.27 -0.85
CA THR A 34 5.70 5.60 0.35
C THR A 34 6.00 4.13 0.08
N TYR A 35 5.12 3.45 -0.65
CA TYR A 35 5.29 2.04 -1.00
C TYR A 35 5.79 1.85 -2.43
N ALA A 36 6.35 2.91 -3.02
CA ALA A 36 7.05 2.80 -4.29
C ALA A 36 8.22 1.82 -4.15
N ARG A 37 8.49 1.06 -5.22
CA ARG A 37 9.63 0.12 -5.29
C ARG A 37 9.61 -1.01 -4.25
N THR A 38 8.54 -1.12 -3.48
CA THR A 38 8.41 -2.11 -2.42
C THR A 38 7.58 -3.28 -2.94
N TYR A 39 8.14 -4.50 -2.87
CA TYR A 39 7.39 -5.72 -3.14
C TYR A 39 6.53 -6.07 -1.92
N TYR A 40 5.38 -6.73 -2.11
CA TYR A 40 4.43 -6.90 -1.00
C TYR A 40 5.05 -7.65 0.19
N ASN A 41 5.92 -8.64 -0.04
CA ASN A 41 6.60 -9.40 1.02
C ASN A 41 7.54 -8.54 1.88
N GLN A 42 7.98 -7.38 1.39
CA GLN A 42 8.76 -6.42 2.15
C GLN A 42 7.87 -5.56 3.06
N ILE A 43 6.55 -5.50 2.79
CA ILE A 43 5.60 -4.73 3.62
C ILE A 43 5.20 -5.50 4.89
N LEU A 44 4.78 -6.77 4.76
CA LEU A 44 4.50 -7.68 5.89
C LEU A 44 5.45 -8.87 5.82
N ASN A 45 6.72 -8.62 6.15
CA ASN A 45 7.75 -9.64 6.19
C ASN A 45 7.41 -10.68 7.28
N LYS A 46 7.41 -11.97 6.91
CA LYS A 46 7.11 -13.06 7.84
C LYS A 46 8.12 -13.14 8.98
N ASN A 47 9.36 -12.72 8.74
CA ASN A 47 10.42 -12.73 9.75
C ASN A 47 10.16 -11.67 10.83
N ASP A 48 9.58 -10.53 10.45
CA ASP A 48 9.24 -9.45 11.38
C ASP A 48 7.98 -9.79 12.21
N PHE A 49 7.10 -10.63 11.66
CA PHE A 49 5.80 -10.96 12.25
C PHE A 49 5.54 -12.47 12.36
N PRO A 50 6.36 -13.21 13.13
CA PRO A 50 6.20 -14.64 13.29
C PRO A 50 4.85 -14.96 13.96
N GLY A 51 4.10 -15.91 13.39
CA GLY A 51 2.80 -16.31 13.94
C GLY A 51 1.64 -15.35 13.64
N LEU A 52 1.86 -14.33 12.79
CA LEU A 52 0.82 -13.45 12.23
C LEU A 52 0.62 -13.72 10.72
N LEU A 53 -0.35 -13.04 10.10
CA LEU A 53 -0.59 -13.12 8.66
C LEU A 53 0.57 -12.49 7.86
N GLY A 54 1.25 -13.28 7.03
CA GLY A 54 2.25 -12.72 6.11
C GLY A 54 1.61 -12.00 4.91
N SER A 55 2.40 -11.21 4.16
CA SER A 55 1.90 -10.45 3.01
C SER A 55 1.09 -11.27 2.01
N GLN A 56 1.58 -12.46 1.64
CA GLN A 56 0.90 -13.30 0.65
C GLN A 56 -0.48 -13.74 1.13
N GLN A 57 -0.60 -14.10 2.42
CA GLN A 57 -1.87 -14.51 3.00
C GLN A 57 -2.82 -13.31 3.02
N PHE A 58 -2.38 -12.15 3.51
CA PHE A 58 -3.25 -10.98 3.59
C PHE A 58 -3.66 -10.47 2.20
N VAL A 59 -2.75 -10.42 1.22
CA VAL A 59 -3.05 -10.08 -0.18
C VAL A 59 -4.04 -11.06 -0.81
N ALA A 60 -3.95 -12.36 -0.49
CA ALA A 60 -4.92 -13.35 -0.97
C ALA A 60 -6.33 -13.12 -0.40
N TRP A 61 -6.44 -12.54 0.80
CA TRP A 61 -7.72 -12.14 1.38
C TRP A 61 -8.25 -10.82 0.78
N ILE A 62 -7.36 -9.85 0.54
CA ILE A 62 -7.69 -8.57 -0.08
C ILE A 62 -8.26 -8.75 -1.49
N ASN A 63 -7.61 -9.58 -2.31
CA ASN A 63 -8.02 -9.82 -3.69
C ASN A 63 -9.15 -10.86 -3.79
N ASP A 64 -9.89 -10.81 -4.89
CA ASP A 64 -10.80 -11.88 -5.29
C ASP A 64 -10.01 -13.19 -5.45
N HIS A 65 -10.58 -14.30 -4.99
CA HIS A 65 -9.95 -15.61 -5.07
C HIS A 65 -10.81 -16.56 -5.89
N THR A 66 -10.30 -16.97 -7.05
CA THR A 66 -10.94 -18.00 -7.88
C THR A 66 -10.43 -19.36 -7.45
N GLY A 67 -11.32 -20.16 -6.86
CA GLY A 67 -10.99 -21.54 -6.49
C GLY A 67 -10.90 -22.47 -7.71
N ARG A 68 -10.41 -23.69 -7.49
CA ARG A 68 -10.30 -24.74 -8.54
C ARG A 68 -11.63 -25.07 -9.22
N THR A 69 -12.76 -24.86 -8.53
CA THR A 69 -14.11 -25.13 -9.05
C THR A 69 -14.69 -23.96 -9.87
N GLY A 70 -13.88 -22.95 -10.21
CA GLY A 70 -14.31 -21.75 -10.93
C GLY A 70 -15.16 -20.76 -10.11
N LYS A 71 -15.49 -21.08 -8.84
CA LYS A 71 -16.22 -20.16 -7.96
C LYS A 71 -15.27 -19.08 -7.45
N THR A 72 -15.61 -17.82 -7.71
CA THR A 72 -14.87 -16.65 -7.23
C THR A 72 -15.41 -16.20 -5.88
N ARG A 73 -14.56 -16.23 -4.86
CA ARG A 73 -14.81 -15.58 -3.57
C ARG A 73 -14.45 -14.09 -3.71
N PRO A 74 -15.37 -13.16 -3.40
CA PRO A 74 -15.05 -11.74 -3.42
C PRO A 74 -14.02 -11.43 -2.32
N GLY A 75 -12.98 -10.70 -2.69
CA GLY A 75 -11.95 -10.22 -1.77
C GLY A 75 -12.47 -9.12 -0.88
N LEU A 76 -11.71 -8.81 0.18
CA LEU A 76 -12.06 -7.73 1.11
C LEU A 76 -12.24 -6.40 0.38
N LEU A 77 -11.43 -6.16 -0.66
CA LEU A 77 -11.47 -4.92 -1.41
C LEU A 77 -12.80 -4.72 -2.15
N ARG A 78 -13.23 -5.75 -2.89
CA ARG A 78 -14.48 -5.73 -3.64
C ARG A 78 -15.69 -5.62 -2.72
N LEU A 79 -15.67 -6.35 -1.61
CA LEU A 79 -16.73 -6.29 -0.61
C LEU A 79 -16.81 -4.89 0.04
N TYR A 80 -15.68 -4.31 0.42
CA TYR A 80 -15.64 -2.98 1.01
C TYR A 80 -16.21 -1.91 0.07
N ILE A 81 -15.84 -1.93 -1.21
CA ILE A 81 -16.35 -0.99 -2.22
C ILE A 81 -17.86 -1.14 -2.39
N ALA A 82 -18.37 -2.37 -2.47
CA ALA A 82 -19.79 -2.65 -2.64
C ALA A 82 -20.61 -2.22 -1.41
N ASP A 83 -20.10 -2.48 -0.21
CA ASP A 83 -20.79 -2.20 1.05
C ASP A 83 -20.69 -0.72 1.48
N ASN A 84 -19.76 0.06 0.92
CA ASN A 84 -19.49 1.44 1.33
C ASN A 84 -19.41 2.42 0.14
N PRO A 85 -20.46 2.55 -0.69
CA PRO A 85 -20.43 3.43 -1.86
C PRO A 85 -20.24 4.92 -1.48
N SER A 86 -20.68 5.34 -0.29
CA SER A 86 -20.51 6.71 0.21
C SER A 86 -19.04 7.11 0.45
N HIS A 87 -18.12 6.15 0.52
CA HIS A 87 -16.68 6.42 0.66
C HIS A 87 -16.00 6.76 -0.67
N PHE A 88 -16.79 6.80 -1.77
CA PHE A 88 -16.33 7.11 -3.11
C PHE A 88 -17.11 8.31 -3.64
N LYS A 89 -16.39 9.32 -4.14
CA LYS A 89 -16.98 10.48 -4.81
C LYS A 89 -16.65 10.42 -6.29
N LYS A 90 -17.67 10.27 -7.14
CA LYS A 90 -17.50 10.05 -8.59
C LYS A 90 -16.52 8.90 -8.87
N GLU A 91 -16.74 7.75 -8.21
CA GLU A 91 -15.91 6.53 -8.30
C GLU A 91 -14.49 6.66 -7.70
N LYS A 92 -14.06 7.87 -7.33
CA LYS A 92 -12.76 8.11 -6.69
C LYS A 92 -12.85 7.89 -5.19
N TRP A 93 -12.01 7.02 -4.66
CA TRP A 93 -11.99 6.72 -3.24
C TRP A 93 -11.55 7.92 -2.40
N LEU A 94 -12.24 8.22 -1.30
CA LEU A 94 -11.84 9.21 -0.32
C LEU A 94 -10.91 8.53 0.72
N THR A 95 -9.60 8.74 0.56
CA THR A 95 -8.52 8.04 1.27
C THR A 95 -8.57 8.22 2.79
N ILE A 96 -9.25 9.26 3.27
CA ILE A 96 -9.57 9.47 4.68
C ILE A 96 -10.32 8.30 5.32
N TYR A 97 -11.01 7.48 4.53
CA TYR A 97 -11.72 6.28 4.99
C TYR A 97 -10.83 5.03 5.06
N LEU A 98 -9.51 5.15 4.84
CA LEU A 98 -8.58 4.03 4.99
C LEU A 98 -8.66 3.35 6.38
N PRO A 99 -8.74 4.07 7.51
CA PRO A 99 -8.94 3.43 8.81
C PRO A 99 -10.25 2.64 8.89
N VAL A 100 -11.33 3.17 8.31
CA VAL A 100 -12.64 2.50 8.25
C VAL A 100 -12.56 1.23 7.38
N ALA A 101 -11.84 1.29 6.26
CA ALA A 101 -11.59 0.13 5.40
C ALA A 101 -10.82 -0.98 6.14
N MET A 102 -9.87 -0.61 6.99
CA MET A 102 -9.12 -1.56 7.80
C MET A 102 -9.95 -2.16 8.94
N ALA A 103 -10.81 -1.37 9.59
CA ALA A 103 -11.78 -1.89 10.55
C ALA A 103 -12.75 -2.88 9.89
N TYR A 104 -13.25 -2.55 8.70
CA TYR A 104 -14.08 -3.45 7.90
C TYR A 104 -13.34 -4.76 7.56
N ALA A 105 -12.06 -4.67 7.16
CA ALA A 105 -11.23 -5.83 6.87
C ALA A 105 -11.06 -6.74 8.10
N ARG A 106 -10.80 -6.16 9.27
CA ARG A 106 -10.72 -6.88 10.55
C ARG A 106 -12.01 -7.64 10.82
N ASP A 107 -13.14 -6.95 10.76
CA ASP A 107 -14.44 -7.51 11.13
C ASP A 107 -14.84 -8.63 10.16
N LYS A 108 -14.66 -8.45 8.85
CA LYS A 108 -14.90 -9.52 7.84
C LYS A 108 -14.00 -10.72 8.04
N MET A 109 -12.72 -10.52 8.34
CA MET A 109 -11.76 -11.62 8.56
C MET A 109 -12.08 -12.45 9.81
N GLN A 110 -12.85 -11.90 10.74
CA GLN A 110 -13.32 -12.59 11.95
C GLN A 110 -14.75 -13.16 11.80
N ASP A 111 -15.46 -12.82 10.72
CA ASP A 111 -16.79 -13.35 10.44
C ASP A 111 -16.73 -14.81 9.96
N LYS A 112 -17.44 -15.71 10.65
CA LYS A 112 -17.57 -17.13 10.31
C LYS A 112 -18.25 -17.36 8.96
N SER A 113 -19.09 -16.44 8.51
CA SER A 113 -19.80 -16.51 7.23
C SER A 113 -18.83 -16.29 6.05
N TYR A 114 -17.80 -15.46 6.26
CA TYR A 114 -16.80 -15.12 5.26
C TYR A 114 -15.56 -16.02 5.34
N VAL A 115 -14.96 -16.12 6.52
CA VAL A 115 -13.79 -16.98 6.78
C VAL A 115 -14.25 -18.23 7.52
N LYS A 116 -14.46 -19.34 6.79
CA LYS A 116 -15.00 -20.58 7.37
C LYS A 116 -14.05 -21.28 8.35
N ARG A 117 -12.74 -21.24 8.08
CA ARG A 117 -11.72 -21.93 8.89
C ARG A 117 -11.43 -21.15 10.18
N GLY A 118 -11.65 -21.79 11.33
CA GLY A 118 -11.45 -21.17 12.66
C GLY A 118 -10.01 -20.70 12.90
N GLU A 119 -9.03 -21.51 12.50
CA GLU A 119 -7.60 -21.19 12.63
C GLU A 119 -7.23 -19.88 11.92
N VAL A 120 -7.79 -19.65 10.72
CA VAL A 120 -7.55 -18.43 9.95
C VAL A 120 -8.15 -17.22 10.66
N ARG A 121 -9.36 -17.35 11.24
CA ARG A 121 -9.97 -16.28 12.04
C ARG A 121 -9.14 -15.95 13.28
N LEU A 122 -8.63 -16.95 13.99
CA LEU A 122 -7.76 -16.76 15.16
C LEU A 122 -6.41 -16.10 14.78
N LEU A 123 -5.84 -16.50 13.64
CA LEU A 123 -4.63 -15.87 13.11
C LEU A 123 -4.88 -14.41 12.72
N ALA A 124 -6.01 -14.12 12.07
CA ALA A 124 -6.42 -12.76 11.74
C ALA A 124 -6.64 -11.93 13.01
N ALA A 125 -7.38 -12.43 13.99
CA ALA A 125 -7.62 -11.73 15.25
C ALA A 125 -6.32 -11.32 15.95
N ARG A 126 -5.34 -12.25 16.04
CA ARG A 126 -4.00 -11.94 16.56
C ARG A 126 -3.27 -10.89 15.73
N SER A 127 -3.33 -11.00 14.40
CA SER A 127 -2.65 -10.06 13.50
C SER A 127 -3.21 -8.63 13.64
N PHE A 128 -4.53 -8.48 13.66
CA PHE A 128 -5.18 -7.17 13.82
C PHE A 128 -5.06 -6.57 15.24
N ALA A 129 -4.65 -7.37 16.23
CA ALA A 129 -4.36 -6.91 17.59
C ALA A 129 -2.91 -6.40 17.74
N ASP A 130 -2.02 -6.76 16.82
CA ASP A 130 -0.65 -6.27 16.78
C ASP A 130 -0.59 -4.91 16.05
N GLU A 131 -0.17 -3.86 16.77
CA GLU A 131 -0.22 -2.48 16.25
C GLU A 131 0.71 -2.26 15.06
N GLU A 132 1.91 -2.83 15.10
CA GLU A 132 2.91 -2.67 14.04
C GLU A 132 2.48 -3.43 12.78
N TRP A 133 2.00 -4.66 12.94
CA TRP A 133 1.41 -5.41 11.85
C TRP A 133 0.24 -4.65 11.24
N LEU A 134 -0.67 -4.13 12.07
CA LEU A 134 -1.85 -3.37 11.61
C LEU A 134 -1.43 -2.14 10.81
N ARG A 135 -0.41 -1.40 11.25
CA ARG A 135 0.11 -0.23 10.52
C ARG A 135 0.65 -0.61 9.15
N ARG A 136 1.50 -1.65 9.07
CA ARG A 136 2.05 -2.11 7.78
C ARG A 136 0.98 -2.71 6.88
N ALA A 137 0.03 -3.46 7.44
CA ALA A 137 -1.12 -4.01 6.74
C ALA A 137 -2.03 -2.92 6.18
N THR A 138 -2.19 -1.80 6.89
CA THR A 138 -2.93 -0.61 6.43
C THR A 138 -2.29 -0.04 5.17
N GLY A 139 -0.97 0.08 5.15
CA GLY A 139 -0.22 0.49 3.96
C GLY A 139 -0.43 -0.45 2.78
N LEU A 140 -0.28 -1.76 3.02
CA LEU A 140 -0.51 -2.79 2.01
C LEU A 140 -1.93 -2.74 1.44
N PHE A 141 -2.95 -2.61 2.30
CA PHE A 141 -4.34 -2.48 1.88
C PHE A 141 -4.55 -1.21 1.04
N GLY A 142 -3.99 -0.08 1.48
CA GLY A 142 -4.01 1.18 0.73
C GLY A 142 -3.42 1.01 -0.67
N VAL A 143 -2.23 0.42 -0.80
CA VAL A 143 -1.60 0.15 -2.10
C VAL A 143 -2.49 -0.72 -2.99
N LYS A 144 -3.08 -1.79 -2.44
CA LYS A 144 -3.99 -2.67 -3.21
C LYS A 144 -5.25 -1.94 -3.66
N MET A 145 -5.78 -1.00 -2.87
CA MET A 145 -6.87 -0.12 -3.26
C MET A 145 -6.46 0.80 -4.40
N LEU A 146 -5.28 1.44 -4.33
CA LEU A 146 -4.80 2.30 -5.41
C LEU A 146 -4.59 1.53 -6.71
N GLU A 147 -4.05 0.31 -6.65
CA GLU A 147 -3.94 -0.56 -7.84
C GLU A 147 -5.28 -0.93 -8.45
N PHE A 148 -6.27 -1.24 -7.61
CA PHE A 148 -7.62 -1.53 -8.09
C PHE A 148 -8.20 -0.31 -8.80
N LEU A 149 -8.11 0.87 -8.19
CA LEU A 149 -8.59 2.12 -8.77
C LEU A 149 -7.85 2.46 -10.07
N ALA A 150 -6.54 2.22 -10.15
CA ALA A 150 -5.76 2.45 -11.36
C ALA A 150 -6.29 1.63 -12.55
N ARG A 151 -6.57 0.34 -12.34
CA ARG A 151 -7.14 -0.53 -13.39
C ARG A 151 -8.51 -0.08 -13.88
N HIS A 152 -9.27 0.62 -13.04
CA HIS A 152 -10.60 1.14 -13.36
C HIS A 152 -10.58 2.63 -13.73
N LYS A 153 -9.39 3.23 -13.95
CA LYS A 153 -9.23 4.67 -14.25
C LYS A 153 -9.88 5.59 -13.19
N ALA A 154 -9.95 5.13 -11.95
CA ALA A 154 -10.64 5.77 -10.83
C ALA A 154 -9.68 6.42 -9.80
N LEU A 155 -8.38 6.51 -10.11
CA LEU A 155 -7.45 7.31 -9.32
C LEU A 155 -7.74 8.80 -9.48
N ARG A 156 -7.54 9.56 -8.41
CA ARG A 156 -7.82 10.99 -8.41
C ARG A 156 -6.74 11.79 -9.09
N THR A 157 -5.49 11.37 -8.95
CA THR A 157 -4.32 12.13 -9.40
C THR A 157 -3.53 11.37 -10.45
N GLU A 158 -3.05 12.09 -11.47
CA GLU A 158 -2.14 11.54 -12.47
C GLU A 158 -0.79 11.15 -11.85
N ALA A 159 -0.34 11.90 -10.84
CA ALA A 159 0.89 11.58 -10.11
C ALA A 159 0.80 10.21 -9.43
N ALA A 160 -0.27 9.93 -8.67
CA ALA A 160 -0.43 8.61 -8.06
C ALA A 160 -0.60 7.52 -9.12
N ARG A 161 -1.31 7.79 -10.22
CA ARG A 161 -1.45 6.84 -11.34
C ARG A 161 -0.10 6.43 -11.90
N ALA A 162 0.75 7.40 -12.25
CA ALA A 162 2.07 7.14 -12.78
C ALA A 162 2.94 6.32 -11.80
N VAL A 163 2.91 6.61 -10.50
CA VAL A 163 3.64 5.82 -9.48
C VAL A 163 3.07 4.41 -9.33
N VAL A 164 1.74 4.24 -9.33
CA VAL A 164 1.08 2.94 -9.22
C VAL A 164 1.37 2.06 -10.44
N GLU A 165 1.32 2.62 -11.65
CA GLU A 165 1.66 1.92 -12.88
C GLU A 165 3.13 1.50 -12.90
N ALA A 166 4.04 2.40 -12.51
CA ALA A 166 5.46 2.07 -12.33
C ALA A 166 5.67 0.94 -11.31
N ASN A 167 4.94 0.96 -10.19
CA ASN A 167 4.95 -0.12 -9.21
C ASN A 167 4.46 -1.45 -9.77
N GLN A 168 3.41 -1.44 -10.60
CA GLN A 168 2.91 -2.66 -11.24
C GLN A 168 3.92 -3.22 -12.24
N GLN A 169 4.53 -2.36 -13.05
CA GLN A 169 5.61 -2.75 -13.97
C GLN A 169 6.80 -3.32 -13.20
N PHE A 170 7.25 -2.63 -12.16
CA PHE A 170 8.32 -3.09 -11.27
C PHE A 170 8.06 -4.48 -10.70
N ARG A 171 6.87 -4.70 -10.13
CA ARG A 171 6.50 -6.01 -9.56
C ARG A 171 6.42 -7.11 -10.61
N THR A 172 6.07 -6.77 -11.84
CA THR A 172 6.04 -7.69 -12.99
C THR A 172 7.47 -8.07 -13.40
N GLU A 173 8.33 -7.09 -13.62
CA GLU A 173 9.74 -7.32 -13.97
C GLU A 173 10.45 -8.12 -12.88
N VAL A 174 10.31 -7.75 -11.60
CA VAL A 174 10.88 -8.52 -10.48
C VAL A 174 10.41 -9.97 -10.50
N LYS A 175 9.12 -10.23 -10.75
CA LYS A 175 8.58 -11.60 -10.81
C LYS A 175 9.20 -12.39 -11.97
N GLU A 176 9.33 -11.79 -13.14
CA GLU A 176 9.96 -12.42 -14.31
C GLU A 176 11.43 -12.75 -14.05
N PHE A 177 12.18 -11.78 -13.53
CA PHE A 177 13.58 -11.98 -13.16
C PHE A 177 13.77 -13.02 -12.07
N THR A 178 12.90 -13.05 -11.07
CA THR A 178 12.92 -14.08 -10.02
C THR A 178 12.70 -15.47 -10.61
N ALA A 179 11.81 -15.61 -11.60
CA ALA A 179 11.60 -16.89 -12.30
C ALA A 179 12.83 -17.32 -13.10
N VAL A 180 13.54 -16.38 -13.74
CA VAL A 180 14.82 -16.64 -14.43
C VAL A 180 15.90 -17.09 -13.44
N LEU A 181 16.03 -16.39 -12.31
CA LEU A 181 16.95 -16.75 -11.23
C LEU A 181 16.70 -18.19 -10.73
N PHE A 182 15.45 -18.54 -10.43
CA PHE A 182 15.12 -19.90 -9.98
C PHE A 182 15.47 -20.98 -11.00
N ARG A 183 15.30 -20.71 -12.30
CA ARG A 183 15.73 -21.63 -13.36
C ARG A 183 17.24 -21.77 -13.39
N ALA A 184 17.98 -20.65 -13.40
CA ALA A 184 19.44 -20.66 -13.41
C ALA A 184 20.03 -21.41 -12.18
N ARG A 185 19.44 -21.22 -11.00
CA ARG A 185 19.83 -21.97 -9.79
C ARG A 185 19.58 -23.46 -9.94
N LYS A 186 18.44 -23.85 -10.52
CA LYS A 186 18.12 -25.26 -10.81
C LYS A 186 19.08 -25.87 -11.85
N ASP A 187 19.56 -25.05 -12.78
CA ASP A 187 20.50 -25.43 -13.85
C ASP A 187 21.97 -25.43 -13.39
N GLY A 188 22.23 -25.25 -12.08
CA GLY A 188 23.55 -25.39 -11.48
C GLY A 188 24.40 -24.13 -11.48
N LEU A 189 23.80 -22.95 -11.60
CA LEU A 189 24.53 -21.68 -11.50
C LEU A 189 25.25 -21.58 -10.14
N PRO A 190 26.56 -21.30 -10.10
CA PRO A 190 27.29 -21.13 -8.85
C PRO A 190 26.72 -20.01 -7.97
N ASP A 191 26.68 -20.22 -6.66
CA ASP A 191 26.04 -19.30 -5.70
C ASP A 191 26.56 -17.85 -5.79
N HIS A 192 27.84 -17.64 -6.08
CA HIS A 192 28.42 -16.29 -6.24
C HIS A 192 27.90 -15.58 -7.50
N ALA A 193 27.71 -16.31 -8.61
CA ALA A 193 27.14 -15.79 -9.84
C ALA A 193 25.64 -15.54 -9.68
N PHE A 194 24.94 -16.40 -8.93
CA PHE A 194 23.55 -16.22 -8.55
C PHE A 194 23.33 -14.94 -7.74
N ARG A 195 24.11 -14.74 -6.66
CA ARG A 195 24.03 -13.52 -5.82
C ARG A 195 24.32 -12.25 -6.62
N ARG A 196 25.31 -12.27 -7.52
CA ARG A 196 25.63 -11.12 -8.37
C ARG A 196 24.49 -10.77 -9.33
N LEU A 197 23.79 -11.78 -9.85
CA LEU A 197 22.63 -11.57 -10.73
C LEU A 197 21.43 -11.02 -9.93
N GLU A 198 21.21 -11.54 -8.73
CA GLU A 198 20.19 -11.08 -7.79
C GLU A 198 20.41 -9.61 -7.40
N ASP A 199 21.62 -9.24 -6.99
CA ASP A 199 21.98 -7.86 -6.65
C ASP A 199 21.77 -6.89 -7.83
N MET A 200 22.12 -7.32 -9.05
CA MET A 200 21.91 -6.53 -10.26
C MET A 200 20.41 -6.28 -10.50
N ILE A 201 19.58 -7.31 -10.39
CA ILE A 201 18.13 -7.19 -10.57
C ILE A 201 17.53 -6.28 -9.48
N GLN A 202 17.93 -6.45 -8.23
CA GLN A 202 17.42 -5.66 -7.11
C GLN A 202 17.80 -4.18 -7.20
N ARG A 203 18.96 -3.83 -7.80
CA ARG A 203 19.42 -2.44 -7.94
C ARG A 203 18.98 -1.77 -9.24
N THR A 204 19.04 -2.50 -10.36
CA THR A 204 18.83 -1.92 -11.70
C THR A 204 17.35 -1.75 -12.02
N VAL A 205 16.49 -2.70 -11.64
CA VAL A 205 15.07 -2.68 -11.99
C VAL A 205 14.32 -1.50 -11.33
N PRO A 206 14.46 -1.21 -10.01
CA PRO A 206 13.84 -0.03 -9.41
C PRO A 206 14.39 1.28 -10.00
N THR A 207 15.70 1.35 -10.27
CA THR A 207 16.35 2.58 -10.77
C THR A 207 15.85 2.93 -12.18
N ARG A 208 15.77 1.95 -13.07
CA ARG A 208 15.29 2.14 -14.45
C ARG A 208 13.82 2.56 -14.48
N ILE A 209 12.96 1.86 -13.76
CA ILE A 209 11.51 2.07 -13.84
C ILE A 209 11.09 3.38 -13.17
N PHE A 210 11.65 3.68 -11.99
CA PHE A 210 11.22 4.85 -11.22
C PHE A 210 12.04 6.10 -11.46
N GLY A 211 13.24 5.99 -12.03
CA GLY A 211 14.09 7.15 -12.33
C GLY A 211 13.42 8.11 -13.30
N ASP A 212 12.73 7.60 -14.31
CA ASP A 212 12.05 8.42 -15.32
C ASP A 212 10.66 8.85 -14.86
N VAL A 213 9.92 7.96 -14.19
CA VAL A 213 8.56 8.25 -13.70
C VAL A 213 8.57 9.36 -12.64
N LEU A 214 9.45 9.27 -11.64
CA LEU A 214 9.51 10.31 -10.59
C LEU A 214 10.07 11.63 -11.12
N ARG A 215 11.01 11.59 -12.07
CA ARG A 215 11.50 12.82 -12.73
C ARG A 215 10.40 13.46 -13.56
N LYS A 216 9.62 12.68 -14.30
CA LYS A 216 8.50 13.18 -15.11
C LYS A 216 7.40 13.77 -14.24
N ILE A 217 7.00 13.11 -13.15
CA ILE A 217 6.03 13.65 -12.18
C ILE A 217 6.52 14.97 -11.59
N ARG A 218 7.81 15.06 -11.22
CA ARG A 218 8.40 16.30 -10.70
C ARG A 218 8.52 17.40 -11.75
N ALA A 219 8.84 17.05 -13.00
CA ALA A 219 8.99 17.99 -14.10
C ALA A 219 7.64 18.51 -14.62
N GLU A 220 6.61 17.66 -14.64
CA GLU A 220 5.26 17.95 -15.12
C GLU A 220 4.29 18.30 -13.98
N SER A 221 4.83 18.67 -12.80
CA SER A 221 4.10 18.86 -11.56
C SER A 221 2.76 19.60 -11.76
N GLY A 222 1.65 18.86 -11.74
CA GLY A 222 0.30 19.41 -11.70
C GLY A 222 0.00 20.15 -10.39
N PHE A 223 -1.17 20.78 -10.30
CA PHE A 223 -1.59 21.51 -9.09
C PHE A 223 -1.61 20.59 -7.85
N GLU A 224 -2.12 19.36 -8.01
CA GLU A 224 -2.26 18.36 -6.96
C GLU A 224 -0.91 17.88 -6.42
N TYR A 225 0.10 17.71 -7.29
CA TYR A 225 1.44 17.30 -6.84
C TYR A 225 2.12 18.42 -6.05
N ARG A 226 1.94 19.69 -6.45
CA ARG A 226 2.43 20.85 -5.68
C ARG A 226 1.76 20.95 -4.31
N GLN A 227 0.45 20.69 -4.22
CA GLN A 227 -0.26 20.63 -2.95
C GLN A 227 0.25 19.49 -2.07
N TYR A 228 0.45 18.30 -2.64
CA TYR A 228 1.08 17.18 -1.94
C TYR A 228 2.45 17.54 -1.36
N LEU A 229 3.35 18.17 -2.14
CA LEU A 229 4.68 18.56 -1.65
C LEU A 229 4.62 19.50 -0.45
N ARG A 230 3.62 20.38 -0.37
CA ARG A 230 3.38 21.25 0.80
C ARG A 230 2.91 20.46 2.03
N LEU A 231 2.07 19.45 1.81
CA LEU A 231 1.47 18.64 2.88
C LEU A 231 2.40 17.51 3.36
N LYS A 232 3.33 17.06 2.52
CA LYS A 232 4.22 15.92 2.77
C LYS A 232 4.95 16.00 4.12
N PRO A 233 5.62 17.12 4.50
CA PRO A 233 6.31 17.19 5.79
C PRO A 233 5.39 16.98 6.98
N ARG A 234 4.14 17.45 6.89
CA ARG A 234 3.14 17.27 7.95
C ARG A 234 2.65 15.82 8.02
N LEU A 235 2.43 15.17 6.88
CA LEU A 235 2.06 13.75 6.81
C LEU A 235 3.18 12.87 7.40
N GLU A 236 4.43 13.12 7.03
CA GLU A 236 5.60 12.43 7.59
C GLU A 236 5.74 12.68 9.10
N GLY A 237 5.55 13.93 9.54
CA GLY A 237 5.58 14.29 10.96
C GLY A 237 4.51 13.56 11.79
N LEU A 238 3.28 13.48 11.28
CA LEU A 238 2.19 12.74 11.91
C LEU A 238 2.52 11.24 12.01
N LEU A 239 3.07 10.66 10.95
CA LEU A 239 3.46 9.25 10.96
C LEU A 239 4.60 8.99 11.94
N ARG A 240 5.60 9.89 12.03
CA ARG A 240 6.68 9.78 13.02
C ARG A 240 6.16 9.91 14.45
N GLU A 241 5.17 10.76 14.69
CA GLU A 241 4.56 10.91 16.00
C GLU A 241 3.79 9.65 16.41
N VAL A 242 2.96 9.13 15.50
CA VAL A 242 2.27 7.84 15.69
C VAL A 242 3.30 6.73 15.93
N ALA A 243 4.35 6.66 15.12
CA ALA A 243 5.39 5.65 15.25
C ALA A 243 6.18 5.79 16.57
N ARG A 244 6.50 7.02 17.02
CA ARG A 244 7.14 7.26 18.34
C ARG A 244 6.25 6.83 19.49
N GLN A 245 4.96 7.12 19.42
CA GLN A 245 3.99 6.70 20.44
C GLN A 245 3.81 5.18 20.49
N SER A 246 4.12 4.48 19.40
CA SER A 246 4.05 3.03 19.29
C SER A 246 5.43 2.34 19.28
N ALA A 247 6.53 3.06 19.59
CA ALA A 247 7.92 2.59 19.64
C ALA A 247 8.53 2.02 18.33
N LEU A 248 8.28 2.66 17.18
CA LEU A 248 8.50 2.08 15.85
C LEU A 248 9.23 3.01 14.86
N LEU A 249 9.85 2.41 13.83
CA LEU A 249 10.55 3.06 12.71
C LEU A 249 9.71 3.04 11.43
N LEU A 250 9.75 4.11 10.63
CA LEU A 250 9.05 4.17 9.35
C LEU A 250 9.74 3.28 8.28
N PRO A 251 9.01 2.77 7.26
CA PRO A 251 9.59 1.94 6.19
C PRO A 251 10.76 2.57 5.41
N GLY A 252 10.93 3.90 5.47
CA GLY A 252 12.09 4.61 4.91
C GLY A 252 13.26 4.80 5.89
N GLU A 253 13.03 4.65 7.20
CA GLU A 253 14.04 4.78 8.26
C GLU A 253 14.77 3.43 8.50
N GLN A 254 14.16 2.31 8.12
CA GLN A 254 14.81 0.99 8.11
C GLN A 254 15.93 0.92 7.05
N ALA A 255 15.75 1.54 5.88
CA ALA A 255 16.75 1.54 4.82
C ALA A 255 18.03 2.31 5.20
N THR A 256 17.93 3.36 6.01
CA THR A 256 19.10 4.09 6.52
C THR A 256 19.82 3.39 7.69
N LEU A 257 19.17 2.43 8.34
CA LEU A 257 19.80 1.59 9.37
C LEU A 257 20.49 0.37 8.75
N ASP A 258 19.94 -0.21 7.67
CA ASP A 258 20.53 -1.36 6.97
C ASP A 258 21.82 -1.03 6.21
N GLU A 259 22.08 0.24 5.86
CA GLU A 259 23.37 0.67 5.30
C GLU A 259 24.52 0.64 6.33
N SER A 260 24.22 0.37 7.61
CA SER A 260 25.22 0.31 8.69
C SER A 260 25.57 -1.10 9.20
N GLN A 261 25.00 -2.17 8.62
CA GLN A 261 25.38 -3.55 8.95
C GLN A 261 25.58 -4.44 7.71
N PRO A 262 26.81 -4.93 7.43
CA PRO A 262 27.00 -5.99 6.46
C PRO A 262 26.68 -7.33 7.14
N GLY A 263 25.47 -7.87 6.95
CA GLY A 263 25.07 -9.10 7.63
C GLY A 263 23.92 -9.87 6.99
N LEU A 264 24.29 -10.86 6.17
CA LEU A 264 23.66 -12.19 6.02
C LEU A 264 22.13 -12.29 6.18
N PHE A 265 21.41 -12.49 5.07
CA PHE A 265 20.08 -13.11 5.08
C PHE A 265 20.09 -14.41 4.25
N PHE A 266 19.61 -15.47 4.90
CA PHE A 266 19.34 -16.81 4.34
C PHE A 266 17.97 -16.86 3.64
#